data_AF-A0AAE3WCI6-F1
#
_entry.id   AF-A0AAE3WCI6-F1
#
_cell.length_a   1.000
_cell.length_b   1.000
_cell.length_c   1.000
_cell.angle_alpha   90.00
_cell.angle_beta   90.00
_cell.angle_gamma   90.00
#
_symmetry.space_group_name_H-M   'P 1'
#
loop_
_entity.id
_entity.type
_entity.pdbx_description
1 polymer ?
#
loop_
_entity_poly.entity_id
_entity_poly.type
_entity_poly.pdbx_seq_one_letter_code
_entity_poly.pdbx_strand_id
1 'polypeptide(L)'
;MGKPKKTKTDADIATPAFASAMMAVSPVATKAWLDVLSESTRFVADRLQQDLDIQKAMLACKNPTELLQVQTEFFQKAIEQYTDEAKRLFEMMSKATEDTIKDVQSGHSREYNDVPL
;
A
#
# COMPACT_ATOMS: atom_id res chain seq x y z
N MET A 1 -15.06 -43.70 40.59
CA MET A 1 -15.87 -43.04 39.55
C MET A 1 -15.21 -41.70 39.21
N GLY A 2 -14.41 -41.65 38.14
CA GLY A 2 -13.71 -40.44 37.70
C GLY A 2 -14.59 -39.64 36.73
N LYS A 3 -14.76 -38.33 36.98
CA LYS A 3 -15.47 -37.43 36.05
C LYS A 3 -14.56 -37.17 34.82
N PRO A 4 -15.10 -37.17 33.59
CA PRO A 4 -14.29 -36.87 32.41
C PRO A 4 -13.97 -35.37 32.39
N LYS A 5 -12.67 -35.07 32.28
CA LYS A 5 -12.14 -33.71 32.08
C LYS A 5 -12.54 -33.27 30.67
N LYS A 6 -13.41 -32.26 30.56
CA LYS A 6 -13.76 -31.65 29.27
C LYS A 6 -12.48 -31.06 28.66
N THR A 7 -11.95 -31.72 27.64
CA THR A 7 -10.94 -31.19 26.75
C THR A 7 -11.52 -29.92 26.15
N LYS A 8 -10.89 -28.77 26.38
CA LYS A 8 -11.22 -27.54 25.68
C LYS A 8 -10.83 -27.74 24.23
N THR A 9 -11.83 -28.11 23.43
CA THR A 9 -11.83 -28.10 21.97
C THR A 9 -11.36 -26.74 21.48
N ASP A 10 -10.38 -26.75 20.59
CA ASP A 10 -9.89 -25.87 19.50
C ASP A 10 -10.62 -24.54 19.14
N ALA A 11 -11.53 -24.02 19.95
CA ALA A 11 -12.36 -22.85 19.69
C ALA A 11 -11.70 -21.51 20.06
N ASP A 12 -10.48 -21.52 20.61
CA ASP A 12 -9.73 -20.31 21.00
C ASP A 12 -8.67 -19.88 19.96
N ILE A 13 -8.58 -20.56 18.80
CA ILE A 13 -7.66 -20.20 17.69
C ILE A 13 -8.41 -19.42 16.58
N ALA A 14 -9.53 -18.77 16.88
CA ALA A 14 -10.01 -17.66 16.05
C ALA A 14 -9.15 -16.42 16.34
N THR A 15 -7.85 -16.55 16.08
CA THR A 15 -6.82 -15.54 16.38
C THR A 15 -6.90 -14.37 15.37
N PRO A 16 -6.35 -13.19 15.72
CA PRO A 16 -6.17 -12.06 14.80
C PRO A 16 -5.57 -12.46 13.44
N ALA A 17 -4.78 -13.54 13.40
CA ALA A 17 -4.23 -14.11 12.18
C ALA A 17 -5.28 -14.58 11.17
N PHE A 18 -6.40 -15.18 11.61
CA PHE A 18 -7.46 -15.62 10.70
C PHE A 18 -8.25 -14.42 10.14
N ALA A 19 -8.55 -13.43 10.98
CA ALA A 19 -9.18 -12.18 10.53
C ALA A 19 -8.26 -11.40 9.57
N SER A 20 -6.96 -11.29 9.86
CA SER A 20 -5.97 -10.68 8.98
C SER A 20 -5.82 -11.43 7.66
N ALA A 21 -5.86 -12.76 7.69
CA ALA A 21 -5.84 -13.58 6.48
C ALA A 21 -7.09 -13.30 5.62
N MET A 22 -8.29 -13.30 6.20
CA MET A 22 -9.54 -13.00 5.49
C MET A 22 -9.56 -11.58 4.91
N MET A 23 -9.02 -10.58 5.62
CA MET A 23 -8.84 -9.23 5.08
C MET A 23 -7.87 -9.19 3.92
N ALA A 24 -6.78 -9.96 3.96
CA ALA A 24 -5.79 -10.04 2.88
C ALA A 24 -6.33 -10.73 1.61
N VAL A 25 -7.35 -11.59 1.73
CA VAL A 25 -8.02 -12.22 0.58
C VAL A 25 -9.28 -11.46 0.14
N SER A 26 -9.59 -10.29 0.73
CA SER A 26 -10.75 -9.51 0.30
C SER A 26 -10.49 -8.89 -1.09
N PRO A 27 -11.50 -8.83 -1.97
CA PRO A 27 -11.36 -8.15 -3.26
C PRO A 27 -10.96 -6.68 -3.12
N VAL A 28 -11.42 -6.02 -2.05
CA VAL A 28 -11.10 -4.62 -1.73
C VAL A 28 -9.61 -4.46 -1.40
N ALA A 29 -9.06 -5.31 -0.54
CA ALA A 29 -7.64 -5.29 -0.20
C ALA A 29 -6.75 -5.67 -1.40
N THR A 30 -7.17 -6.65 -2.19
CA THR A 30 -6.47 -7.04 -3.42
C THR A 30 -6.41 -5.89 -4.43
N LYS A 31 -7.53 -5.19 -4.63
CA LYS A 31 -7.56 -4.01 -5.50
C LYS A 31 -6.64 -2.90 -4.98
N ALA A 32 -6.70 -2.59 -3.69
CA ALA A 32 -5.84 -1.58 -3.09
C ALA A 32 -4.34 -1.90 -3.28
N TRP A 33 -3.96 -3.17 -3.14
CA TRP A 33 -2.60 -3.62 -3.41
C TRP A 33 -2.19 -3.42 -4.87
N LEU A 34 -3.07 -3.75 -5.83
CA LEU A 34 -2.82 -3.50 -7.25
C LEU A 34 -2.69 -2.01 -7.57
N ASP A 35 -3.51 -1.17 -6.95
CA ASP A 35 -3.44 0.29 -7.12
C ASP A 35 -2.07 0.81 -6.62
N VAL A 36 -1.58 0.34 -5.46
CA VAL A 36 -0.24 0.69 -4.93
C VAL A 36 0.88 0.22 -5.86
N LEU A 37 0.79 -1.00 -6.41
CA LEU A 37 1.77 -1.51 -7.37
C LEU A 37 1.79 -0.69 -8.67
N SER A 38 0.60 -0.31 -9.16
CA SER A 38 0.46 0.54 -10.34
C SER A 38 1.10 1.92 -10.11
N GLU A 39 0.84 2.53 -8.96
CA GLU A 39 1.42 3.81 -8.57
C GLU A 39 2.95 3.73 -8.47
N SER A 40 3.46 2.69 -7.80
CA SER A 40 4.91 2.43 -7.69
C SER A 40 5.57 2.28 -9.06
N THR A 41 4.90 1.60 -10.00
CA THR A 41 5.42 1.41 -11.36
C THR A 41 5.44 2.73 -12.13
N ARG A 42 4.38 3.55 -12.02
CA ARG A 42 4.33 4.91 -12.60
C ARG A 42 5.50 5.74 -12.07
N PHE A 43 5.70 5.77 -10.75
CA PHE A 43 6.76 6.56 -10.13
C PHE A 43 8.16 6.13 -10.60
N VAL A 44 8.43 4.83 -10.67
CA VAL A 44 9.72 4.31 -11.16
C VAL A 44 9.95 4.70 -12.62
N ALA A 45 8.93 4.61 -13.47
CA ALA A 45 9.04 5.01 -14.87
C ALA A 45 9.35 6.51 -15.02
N ASP A 46 8.65 7.37 -14.27
CA ASP A 46 8.88 8.82 -14.28
C ASP A 46 10.29 9.17 -13.79
N ARG A 47 10.78 8.46 -12.75
CA ARG A 47 12.11 8.67 -12.17
C ARG A 47 13.22 8.26 -13.12
N LEU A 48 13.04 7.15 -13.84
CA LEU A 48 13.97 6.67 -14.86
C LEU A 48 14.05 7.64 -16.04
N GLN A 49 12.91 8.17 -16.49
CA GLN A 49 12.88 9.17 -17.55
C GLN A 49 13.69 10.42 -17.15
N GLN A 50 13.52 10.90 -15.91
CA GLN A 50 14.28 12.03 -15.41
C GLN A 50 15.78 11.76 -15.33
N ASP A 51 16.19 10.56 -14.89
CA ASP A 51 17.61 10.17 -14.87
C ASP A 51 18.23 10.23 -16.27
N LEU A 52 17.49 9.83 -17.30
CA LEU A 52 17.95 9.95 -18.69
C LEU A 52 18.07 11.41 -19.11
N ASP A 53 17.11 12.26 -18.74
CA ASP A 53 17.11 13.67 -19.13
C ASP A 53 18.23 14.45 -18.44
N ILE A 54 18.57 14.08 -17.20
CA ILE A 54 19.71 14.67 -16.48
C ILE A 54 21.03 14.21 -17.05
N GLN A 55 21.17 12.93 -17.42
CA GLN A 55 22.36 12.47 -18.13
C GLN A 55 22.59 13.24 -19.43
N LYS A 56 21.52 13.48 -20.21
CA LYS A 56 21.61 14.33 -21.41
C LYS A 56 22.02 15.76 -21.06
N ALA A 57 21.44 16.36 -20.02
CA ALA A 57 21.76 17.71 -19.59
C ALA A 57 23.21 17.84 -19.11
N MET A 58 23.71 16.87 -18.33
CA MET A 58 25.10 16.83 -17.87
C MET A 58 26.08 16.71 -19.04
N LEU A 59 25.77 15.90 -20.06
CA LEU A 59 26.60 15.78 -21.26
C LEU A 59 26.63 17.05 -22.12
N ALA A 60 25.62 17.91 -22.01
CA ALA A 60 25.54 19.17 -22.72
C ALA A 60 26.28 20.34 -22.01
N CYS A 61 26.66 20.17 -20.74
CA CYS A 61 27.32 21.19 -19.95
C CYS A 61 28.71 21.51 -20.51
N LYS A 62 29.06 22.80 -20.59
CA LYS A 62 30.34 23.29 -21.13
C LYS A 62 31.36 23.63 -20.04
N ASN A 63 30.92 23.72 -18.79
CA ASN A 63 31.77 24.05 -17.65
C ASN A 63 31.25 23.41 -16.34
N PRO A 64 32.09 23.34 -15.30
CA PRO A 64 31.70 22.75 -14.01
C PRO A 64 30.56 23.49 -13.29
N THR A 65 30.37 24.79 -13.53
CA THR A 65 29.31 25.58 -12.90
C THR A 65 27.93 25.16 -13.43
N GLU A 66 27.80 24.98 -14.75
CA GLU A 66 26.58 24.45 -15.38
C GLU A 66 26.25 23.04 -14.86
N LEU A 67 27.27 22.19 -14.69
CA LEU A 67 27.09 20.85 -14.14
C LEU A 67 26.56 20.89 -12.70
N LEU A 68 27.10 21.76 -11.85
CA LEU A 68 26.64 21.94 -10.47
C LEU A 68 25.20 22.44 -10.39
N GLN A 69 24.79 23.33 -11.31
CA GLN A 69 23.41 23.79 -11.41
C GLN A 69 22.47 22.62 -11.76
N VAL A 70 22.77 21.86 -12.82
CA VAL A 70 21.98 20.68 -13.21
C VAL A 70 21.86 19.67 -12.08
N GLN A 71 22.97 19.42 -11.36
CA GLN A 71 22.98 18.50 -10.24
C GLN A 71 22.14 19.01 -9.05
N THR A 72 22.19 20.31 -8.75
CA THR A 72 21.41 20.91 -7.66
C THR A 72 19.91 20.84 -7.97
N GLU A 73 19.51 21.20 -9.19
CA GLU A 73 18.12 21.10 -9.64
C GLU A 73 17.61 19.65 -9.59
N PHE A 74 18.45 18.70 -9.96
CA PHE A 74 18.10 17.28 -9.84
C PHE A 74 17.81 16.87 -8.41
N PHE A 75 18.70 17.19 -7.46
CA PHE A 75 18.50 16.80 -6.07
C PHE A 75 17.25 17.45 -5.47
N GLN A 76 16.99 18.72 -5.77
CA GLN A 76 15.77 19.41 -5.35
C GLN A 76 14.52 18.68 -5.87
N LYS A 77 14.46 18.42 -7.18
CA LYS A 77 13.34 17.70 -7.81
C LYS A 77 13.17 16.29 -7.26
N ALA A 78 14.27 15.57 -7.04
CA ALA A 78 14.22 14.22 -6.48
C ALA A 78 13.61 14.24 -5.07
N ILE A 79 14.05 15.15 -4.21
CA ILE A 79 13.52 15.28 -2.84
C ILE A 79 12.02 15.59 -2.87
N GLU A 80 11.60 16.54 -3.69
CA GLU A 80 10.18 16.90 -3.87
C GLU A 80 9.35 15.69 -4.29
N GLN A 81 9.78 15.00 -5.35
CA GLN A 81 9.04 13.85 -5.89
C GLN A 81 8.97 12.67 -4.94
N TYR A 82 10.06 12.32 -4.25
CA TYR A 82 10.01 11.24 -3.24
C TYR A 82 9.11 11.60 -2.08
N THR A 83 9.11 12.87 -1.67
CA THR A 83 8.26 13.36 -0.58
C THR A 83 6.78 13.29 -0.98
N ASP A 84 6.45 13.71 -2.19
CA ASP A 84 5.08 13.69 -2.70
C ASP A 84 4.60 12.27 -2.98
N GLU A 85 5.46 11.40 -3.50
CA GLU A 85 5.15 9.98 -3.66
C GLU A 85 4.89 9.30 -2.32
N ALA A 86 5.71 9.59 -1.30
CA ALA A 86 5.50 9.05 0.04
C ALA A 86 4.14 9.49 0.64
N LYS A 87 3.76 10.76 0.46
CA LYS A 87 2.42 11.25 0.87
C LYS A 87 1.31 10.50 0.13
N ARG A 88 1.45 10.36 -1.19
CA ARG A 88 0.44 9.70 -2.04
C ARG A 88 0.26 8.23 -1.66
N LEU A 89 1.35 7.50 -1.46
CA LEU A 89 1.29 6.11 -0.99
C LEU A 89 0.64 6.02 0.40
N PHE A 90 0.95 6.95 1.30
CA PHE A 90 0.32 7.01 2.62
C PHE A 90 -1.19 7.24 2.53
N GLU A 91 -1.64 8.17 1.68
CA GLU A 91 -3.05 8.43 1.43
C GLU A 91 -3.76 7.21 0.83
N MET A 92 -3.13 6.55 -0.15
CA MET A 92 -3.66 5.33 -0.77
C MET A 92 -3.83 4.20 0.25
N MET A 93 -2.82 3.96 1.10
CA MET A 93 -2.90 2.92 2.13
C MET A 93 -3.92 3.26 3.23
N SER A 94 -4.02 4.54 3.62
CA SER A 94 -5.00 5.00 4.60
C SER A 94 -6.42 4.76 4.09
N LYS A 95 -6.68 5.13 2.83
CA LYS A 95 -7.96 4.91 2.16
C LYS A 95 -8.27 3.42 2.01
N ALA A 96 -7.30 2.61 1.59
CA ALA A 96 -7.45 1.17 1.48
C ALA A 96 -7.85 0.51 2.81
N THR A 97 -7.25 0.97 3.91
CA THR A 97 -7.56 0.50 5.26
C THR A 97 -8.99 0.87 5.64
N GLU A 98 -9.40 2.13 5.40
CA GLU A 98 -10.76 2.59 5.65
C GLU A 98 -11.80 1.80 4.86
N ASP A 99 -11.55 1.58 3.56
CA ASP A 99 -12.44 0.83 2.67
C ASP A 99 -12.55 -0.64 3.11
N THR A 100 -11.44 -1.25 3.54
CA THR A 100 -11.44 -2.63 4.06
C THR A 100 -12.21 -2.74 5.38
N ILE A 101 -12.07 -1.77 6.30
CA ILE A 101 -12.84 -1.75 7.56
C ILE A 101 -14.34 -1.66 7.27
N LYS A 102 -14.75 -0.78 6.33
CA LYS A 102 -16.15 -0.63 5.92
C LYS A 102 -16.69 -1.94 5.31
N ASP A 103 -15.91 -2.60 4.48
CA ASP A 103 -16.28 -3.87 3.85
C ASP A 103 -16.57 -4.95 4.91
N VAL A 104 -15.67 -5.12 5.89
CA VAL A 104 -15.85 -6.07 6.99
C VAL A 104 -17.08 -5.75 7.86
N GLN A 105 -17.31 -4.48 8.19
CA GLN A 105 -18.51 -4.07 8.96
C GLN A 105 -19.80 -4.35 8.19
N SER A 106 -19.82 -4.12 6.87
CA SER A 106 -21.00 -4.36 6.04
C SER A 106 -21.32 -5.86 5.86
N GLY A 107 -20.31 -6.72 5.79
CA GLY A 107 -20.47 -8.17 5.73
C GLY A 107 -21.11 -8.76 6.98
N HIS A 108 -20.81 -8.22 8.17
CA HIS A 108 -21.31 -8.72 9.45
C HIS A 108 -22.79 -8.42 9.70
N SER A 109 -23.36 -7.41 9.03
CA SER A 109 -24.78 -7.04 9.19
C SER A 109 -25.72 -7.92 8.35
N ARG A 110 -25.18 -8.69 7.39
CA ARG A 110 -25.95 -9.43 6.39
C ARG A 110 -26.44 -10.80 6.86
N GLU A 111 -25.80 -11.42 7.87
CA GLU A 111 -26.16 -12.76 8.36
C GLU A 111 -27.37 -12.80 9.32
N TYR A 112 -27.77 -11.69 9.94
CA TYR A 112 -28.83 -11.72 10.97
C TYR A 112 -30.28 -11.66 10.43
N ASN A 113 -30.49 -11.47 9.12
CA ASN A 113 -31.82 -11.28 8.53
C ASN A 113 -32.38 -12.50 7.76
N ASP A 114 -31.63 -13.60 7.63
CA ASP A 114 -32.02 -14.77 6.83
C ASP A 114 -32.49 -15.98 7.67
N VAL A 115 -33.00 -15.76 8.89
CA VAL A 115 -33.62 -16.82 9.71
C VAL A 115 -35.15 -16.70 9.62
N PRO A 116 -35.86 -17.58 8.89
CA PRO A 116 -37.30 -17.65 8.95
C PRO A 116 -37.74 -18.20 10.32
N LEU A 117 -38.64 -17.49 11.01
CA LEU A 117 -39.38 -17.98 12.19
C LEU A 117 -40.42 -19.02 11.80
#